data_AF-A0A3M9ZZC4-F1
#
_entry.id   AF-A0A3M9ZZC4-F1
#
_cell.length_a   1.000
_cell.length_b   1.000
_cell.length_c   1.000
_cell.angle_alpha   90.00
_cell.angle_beta   90.00
_cell.angle_gamma   90.00
#
_symmetry.space_group_name_H-M   'P 1'
#
loop_
_entity.id
_entity.type
_entity.pdbx_description
1 polymer ?
#
loop_
_entity_poly.entity_id
_entity_poly.type
_entity_poly.pdbx_seq_one_letter_code
_entity_poly.pdbx_strand_id
1 'polypeptide(L)'
;ADIRASEITQNCFIFDETEILMVNSGNGKGAAFSSTDILGANQEKIFSNIWKGATKTRALADMTKAEAQEIYKMIKTVSEAGLPHLLGAAMSSRNHEPDMCRLLEKSGISLKRPLDDIIGMLDAAMQITCSGRVVFEAGARNITVESRVNSGHSLPWVSVLNGCLQRQGYKTRTAYQNGGKGEKTHIRISKN
;
A
#
# COMPACT_ATOMS: atom_id res chain seq x y z
N ALA A 1 -17.90 -5.55 8.61
CA ALA A 1 -17.13 -4.54 9.38
C ALA A 1 -16.03 -3.97 8.48
N ASP A 2 -15.79 -2.66 8.48
CA ASP A 2 -14.62 -2.05 7.82
C ASP A 2 -13.57 -1.79 8.89
N ILE A 3 -12.32 -2.15 8.63
CA ILE A 3 -11.20 -1.98 9.57
C ILE A 3 -10.13 -1.16 8.86
N ARG A 4 -9.56 -0.21 9.59
CA ARG A 4 -8.43 0.59 9.13
C ARG A 4 -7.38 0.72 10.23
N ALA A 5 -6.13 0.84 9.82
CA ALA A 5 -5.00 1.05 10.70
C ALA A 5 -4.51 2.50 10.59
N SER A 6 -4.36 3.17 11.72
CA SER A 6 -3.77 4.51 11.81
C SER A 6 -3.09 4.67 13.16
N GLU A 7 -2.18 5.63 13.26
CA GLU A 7 -1.71 6.08 14.55
C GLU A 7 -2.80 6.91 15.22
N ILE A 8 -3.15 6.58 16.46
CA ILE A 8 -4.19 7.26 17.24
C ILE A 8 -3.59 7.77 18.55
N THR A 9 -3.99 8.98 18.94
CA THR A 9 -3.55 9.61 20.19
C THR A 9 -4.49 9.29 21.36
N GLN A 10 -5.71 8.82 21.06
CA GLN A 10 -6.75 8.58 22.05
C GLN A 10 -7.53 7.32 21.68
N ASN A 11 -7.76 6.46 22.67
CA ASN A 11 -8.66 5.31 22.53
C ASN A 11 -10.09 5.78 22.88
N CYS A 12 -10.98 5.82 21.90
CA CYS A 12 -12.37 6.17 22.11
C CYS A 12 -13.32 5.26 21.31
N PHE A 13 -14.53 5.11 21.83
CA PHE A 13 -15.67 4.49 21.16
C PHE A 13 -16.78 5.53 21.11
N ILE A 14 -17.42 5.68 19.95
CA ILE A 14 -18.51 6.62 19.72
C ILE A 14 -19.74 5.78 19.40
N PHE A 15 -20.84 6.00 20.12
CA PHE A 15 -22.12 5.33 19.89
C PHE A 15 -23.16 6.40 19.56
N ASP A 16 -23.84 6.20 18.44
CA ASP A 16 -24.99 6.99 17.97
C ASP A 16 -24.77 8.52 18.05
N GLU A 17 -23.53 8.98 17.87
CA GLU A 17 -23.08 10.39 17.93
C GLU A 17 -23.27 11.10 19.30
N THR A 18 -24.01 10.52 20.24
CA THR A 18 -24.36 11.16 21.52
C THR A 18 -23.62 10.58 22.73
N GLU A 19 -23.06 9.38 22.60
CA GLU A 19 -22.37 8.69 23.67
C GLU A 19 -20.92 8.38 23.31
N ILE A 20 -20.01 8.63 24.26
CA ILE A 20 -18.58 8.41 24.07
C ILE A 20 -18.02 7.63 25.25
N LEU A 21 -17.30 6.55 24.96
CA LEU A 21 -16.45 5.87 25.93
C LEU A 21 -14.99 6.20 25.62
N MET A 22 -14.31 6.88 26.53
CA MET A 22 -12.88 7.17 26.42
C MET A 22 -12.08 6.24 27.31
N VAL A 23 -10.99 5.66 26.79
CA VAL A 23 -10.11 4.75 27.53
C VAL A 23 -8.72 5.38 27.63
N ASN A 24 -8.23 5.52 28.86
CA ASN A 24 -6.87 5.99 29.11
C ASN A 24 -5.85 4.90 28.75
N SER A 25 -4.95 5.22 27.83
CA SER A 25 -3.93 4.28 27.33
C SER A 25 -2.88 3.89 28.37
N GLY A 26 -2.64 4.72 29.38
CA GLY A 26 -1.62 4.47 30.42
C GLY A 26 -2.07 3.54 31.54
N ASN A 27 -3.37 3.49 31.85
CA ASN A 27 -3.89 2.69 32.97
C ASN A 27 -5.12 1.85 32.64
N GLY A 28 -5.63 1.90 31.41
CA GLY A 28 -6.79 1.12 30.96
C GLY A 28 -8.13 1.57 31.56
N LYS A 29 -8.17 2.64 32.37
CA LYS A 29 -9.42 3.15 32.94
C LYS A 29 -10.25 3.82 31.87
N GLY A 30 -11.55 3.51 31.85
CA GLY A 30 -12.53 4.11 30.94
C GLY A 30 -13.45 5.09 31.65
N ALA A 31 -13.93 6.10 30.93
CA ALA A 31 -15.03 6.96 31.34
C ALA A 31 -16.08 7.02 30.21
N ALA A 32 -17.34 6.80 30.57
CA ALA A 32 -18.46 6.92 29.66
C ALA A 32 -19.12 8.29 29.85
N PHE A 33 -19.42 8.95 28.74
CA PHE A 33 -20.10 10.23 28.69
C PHE A 33 -21.37 10.08 27.85
N SER A 34 -22.52 10.43 28.43
CA SER A 34 -23.83 10.43 27.76
C SER A 34 -24.32 11.85 27.52
N SER A 35 -25.26 12.04 26.58
CA SER A 35 -25.82 13.36 26.21
C SER A 35 -24.74 14.36 25.78
N THR A 36 -23.78 13.88 24.99
CA THR A 36 -22.60 14.65 24.62
C THR A 36 -22.66 15.23 23.21
N ASP A 37 -23.81 15.73 22.75
CA ASP A 37 -24.02 16.15 21.35
C ASP A 37 -22.86 16.97 20.74
N ILE A 38 -22.34 17.97 21.47
CA ILE A 38 -21.23 18.81 21.00
C ILE A 38 -19.90 18.05 20.98
N LEU A 39 -19.60 17.27 22.02
CA LEU A 39 -18.34 16.52 22.11
C LEU A 39 -18.34 15.31 21.18
N GLY A 40 -19.48 14.63 21.03
CA GLY A 40 -19.72 13.53 20.12
C GLY A 40 -19.50 13.95 18.68
N ALA A 41 -20.15 15.03 18.24
CA ALA A 41 -19.94 15.60 16.90
C ALA A 41 -18.47 15.99 16.66
N ASN A 42 -17.78 16.54 17.66
CA ASN A 42 -16.36 16.87 17.54
C ASN A 42 -15.48 15.61 17.41
N GLN A 43 -15.72 14.58 18.23
CA GLN A 43 -14.99 13.32 18.16
C GLN A 43 -15.25 12.57 16.86
N GLU A 44 -16.47 12.60 16.33
CA GLU A 44 -16.81 12.02 15.04
C GLU A 44 -16.05 12.71 13.90
N LYS A 45 -15.93 14.05 13.95
CA LYS A 45 -15.14 14.81 12.98
C LYS A 45 -13.66 14.43 13.04
N ILE A 46 -13.09 14.28 14.24
CA ILE A 46 -11.71 13.80 14.44
C ILE A 46 -11.57 12.39 13.88
N PHE A 47 -12.47 11.47 14.24
CA PHE A 47 -12.50 10.11 13.72
C PHE A 47 -12.55 10.09 12.20
N SER A 48 -13.47 10.84 11.57
CA SER A 48 -13.62 10.93 10.12
C SER A 48 -12.34 11.42 9.43
N ASN A 49 -11.65 12.39 10.03
CA ASN A 49 -10.37 12.88 9.53
C ASN A 49 -9.28 11.81 9.60
N ILE A 50 -9.13 11.13 10.74
CA ILE A 50 -8.19 10.02 10.90
C ILE A 50 -8.54 8.89 9.92
N TRP A 51 -9.83 8.53 9.84
CA TRP A 51 -10.35 7.46 9.01
C TRP A 51 -10.07 7.66 7.52
N LYS A 52 -10.19 8.90 7.03
CA LYS A 52 -9.86 9.27 5.65
C LYS A 52 -8.40 9.01 5.31
N GLY A 53 -7.48 9.27 6.25
CA GLY A 53 -6.05 9.00 6.10
C GLY A 53 -5.61 7.59 6.51
N ALA A 54 -6.46 6.84 7.20
CA ALA A 54 -6.14 5.53 7.74
C ALA A 54 -5.96 4.48 6.63
N THR A 55 -5.00 3.59 6.85
CA THR A 55 -4.68 2.47 5.96
C THR A 55 -5.79 1.45 5.96
N LYS A 56 -6.34 1.13 4.78
CA LYS A 56 -7.35 0.06 4.63
C LYS A 56 -6.70 -1.30 4.91
N THR A 57 -7.27 -2.08 5.84
CA THR A 57 -6.72 -3.41 6.18
C THR A 57 -7.42 -4.55 5.45
N ARG A 58 -8.48 -4.28 4.68
CA ARG A 58 -9.22 -5.31 3.93
C ARG A 58 -8.33 -6.14 3.00
N ALA A 59 -7.31 -5.52 2.41
CA ALA A 59 -6.35 -6.21 1.55
C ALA A 59 -5.51 -7.26 2.29
N LEU A 60 -5.52 -7.24 3.63
CA LEU A 60 -4.77 -8.15 4.50
C LEU A 60 -5.69 -9.17 5.21
N ALA A 61 -7.01 -9.14 4.96
CA ALA A 61 -7.98 -9.90 5.76
C ALA A 61 -7.82 -11.42 5.64
N ASP A 62 -7.47 -11.91 4.45
CA ASP A 62 -7.26 -13.33 4.17
C ASP A 62 -5.78 -13.74 4.25
N MET A 63 -4.91 -12.85 4.74
CA MET A 63 -3.47 -13.08 4.83
C MET A 63 -3.06 -13.56 6.21
N THR A 64 -2.01 -14.38 6.24
CA THR A 64 -1.34 -14.74 7.50
C THR A 64 -0.65 -13.53 8.12
N LYS A 65 -0.41 -13.58 9.43
CA LYS A 65 0.37 -12.55 10.14
C LYS A 65 1.73 -12.28 9.50
N ALA A 66 2.41 -13.34 9.03
CA ALA A 66 3.71 -13.24 8.40
C ALA A 66 3.66 -12.48 7.06
N GLU A 67 2.68 -12.80 6.21
CA GLU A 67 2.47 -12.11 4.92
C GLU A 67 2.13 -10.63 5.14
N ALA A 68 1.22 -10.34 6.08
CA ALA A 68 0.87 -8.96 6.42
C ALA A 68 2.09 -8.17 6.90
N GLN A 69 2.91 -8.74 7.79
CA GLN A 69 4.14 -8.10 8.27
C GLN A 69 5.15 -7.84 7.15
N GLU A 70 5.27 -8.76 6.21
CA GLU A 70 6.15 -8.59 5.05
C GLU A 70 5.66 -7.49 4.11
N ILE A 71 4.36 -7.39 3.85
CA ILE A 71 3.73 -6.32 3.06
C ILE A 71 3.87 -4.96 3.74
N TYR A 72 3.81 -4.88 5.07
CA TYR A 72 4.12 -3.65 5.79
C TYR A 72 5.60 -3.27 5.66
N LYS A 73 6.51 -4.25 5.71
CA LYS A 73 7.96 -4.04 5.62
C LYS A 73 8.39 -3.56 4.23
N MET A 74 8.05 -4.32 3.19
CA MET A 74 7.17 -3.83 2.15
C MET A 74 7.12 -2.33 1.81
N ILE A 75 5.92 -1.83 2.05
CA ILE A 75 5.49 -0.44 2.02
C ILE A 75 6.50 0.48 2.70
N LYS A 76 6.91 0.17 3.94
CA LYS A 76 7.84 1.03 4.69
C LYS A 76 9.15 1.25 3.93
N THR A 77 9.75 0.17 3.43
CA THR A 77 11.02 0.23 2.67
C THR A 77 10.86 1.08 1.40
N VAL A 78 9.77 0.88 0.65
CA VAL A 78 9.52 1.63 -0.60
C VAL A 78 9.23 3.11 -0.30
N SER A 79 8.46 3.41 0.74
CA SER A 79 8.12 4.79 1.12
C SER A 79 9.33 5.56 1.63
N GLU A 80 10.22 4.93 2.39
CA GLU A 80 11.39 5.60 2.99
C GLU A 80 12.57 5.69 2.02
N ALA A 81 12.85 4.63 1.26
CA ALA A 81 14.06 4.52 0.45
C ALA A 81 13.81 4.40 -1.06
N GLY A 82 12.57 4.21 -1.51
CA GLY A 82 12.26 3.93 -2.91
C GLY A 82 12.60 5.10 -3.84
N LEU A 83 12.12 6.31 -3.56
CA LEU A 83 12.41 7.48 -4.40
C LEU A 83 13.91 7.84 -4.41
N PRO A 84 14.62 7.93 -3.27
CA PRO A 84 16.07 8.13 -3.26
C PRO A 84 16.83 7.06 -4.08
N HIS A 85 16.41 5.79 -4.00
CA HIS A 85 17.04 4.69 -4.74
C HIS A 85 16.82 4.81 -6.26
N LEU A 86 15.60 5.14 -6.70
CA LEU A 86 15.27 5.36 -8.11
C LEU A 86 16.06 6.54 -8.70
N LEU A 87 16.10 7.67 -7.98
CA LEU A 87 16.81 8.87 -8.43
C LEU A 87 18.33 8.68 -8.40
N GLY A 88 18.86 8.03 -7.36
CA GLY A 88 20.30 7.73 -7.26
C GLY A 88 20.79 6.83 -8.39
N ALA A 89 19.99 5.85 -8.81
CA ALA A 89 20.28 5.03 -9.98
C ALA A 89 20.24 5.83 -11.28
N ALA A 90 19.24 6.70 -11.47
CA ALA A 90 19.13 7.54 -12.66
C ALA A 90 20.26 8.56 -12.81
N MET A 91 20.78 9.10 -11.69
CA MET A 91 21.89 10.06 -11.70
C MET A 91 23.28 9.39 -11.82
N SER A 92 23.37 8.11 -11.46
CA SER A 92 24.60 7.34 -11.64
C SER A 92 24.70 6.93 -13.10
N SER A 93 25.59 7.54 -13.89
CA SER A 93 25.80 7.29 -15.35
C SER A 93 26.16 5.84 -15.76
N ARG A 94 26.12 4.89 -14.82
CA ARG A 94 26.15 3.47 -15.12
C ARG A 94 24.72 3.10 -15.52
N ASN A 95 24.50 2.69 -16.77
CA ASN A 95 23.23 2.20 -17.36
C ASN A 95 22.60 0.99 -16.62
N HIS A 96 22.49 1.03 -15.29
CA HIS A 96 21.82 0.04 -14.49
C HIS A 96 20.41 0.54 -14.23
N GLU A 97 19.45 -0.19 -14.80
CA GLU A 97 18.04 -0.03 -14.47
C GLU A 97 17.90 -0.13 -12.93
N PRO A 98 17.22 0.82 -12.27
CA PRO A 98 17.08 0.81 -10.83
C PRO A 98 16.45 -0.51 -10.36
N ASP A 99 17.23 -1.30 -9.63
CA ASP A 99 16.77 -2.60 -9.14
C ASP A 99 16.09 -2.40 -7.76
N MET A 100 14.80 -2.08 -7.80
CA MET A 100 13.96 -2.01 -6.60
C MET A 100 13.82 -3.36 -5.90
N CYS A 101 13.98 -4.48 -6.63
CA CYS A 101 13.94 -5.80 -6.03
C CYS A 101 15.14 -6.02 -5.10
N ARG A 102 16.34 -5.56 -5.49
CA ARG A 102 17.53 -5.57 -4.62
C ARG A 102 17.32 -4.74 -3.35
N LEU A 103 16.61 -3.62 -3.43
CA LEU A 103 16.31 -2.79 -2.25
C LEU A 103 15.45 -3.58 -1.25
N LEU A 104 14.40 -4.23 -1.73
CA LEU A 104 13.52 -5.05 -0.89
C LEU A 104 14.21 -6.30 -0.33
N GLU A 105 15.05 -6.96 -1.13
CA GLU A 105 15.82 -8.13 -0.67
C GLU A 105 16.83 -7.74 0.42
N LYS A 106 17.48 -6.58 0.30
CA LYS A 106 18.37 -6.04 1.34
C LYS A 106 17.63 -5.74 2.65
N SER A 107 16.34 -5.40 2.59
CA SER A 107 15.51 -5.29 3.78
C SER A 107 14.95 -6.63 4.26
N GLY A 108 15.33 -7.75 3.64
CA GLY A 108 14.96 -9.11 4.06
C GLY A 108 13.59 -9.58 3.56
N ILE A 109 13.09 -9.02 2.46
CA ILE A 109 11.84 -9.42 1.80
C ILE A 109 12.17 -10.40 0.68
N SER A 110 11.54 -11.58 0.69
CA SER A 110 11.83 -12.62 -0.32
C SER A 110 10.93 -12.46 -1.53
N LEU A 111 11.50 -12.06 -2.67
CA LEU A 111 10.80 -11.92 -3.96
C LEU A 111 10.90 -13.15 -4.86
N LYS A 112 11.57 -14.22 -4.42
CA LYS A 112 11.68 -15.48 -5.16
C LYS A 112 10.44 -16.35 -4.92
N ARG A 113 9.32 -15.95 -5.50
CA ARG A 113 7.99 -16.57 -5.34
C ARG A 113 7.29 -16.75 -6.69
N PRO A 114 6.24 -17.59 -6.77
CA PRO A 114 5.30 -17.58 -7.88
C PRO A 114 4.81 -16.18 -8.23
N LEU A 115 4.55 -15.94 -9.52
CA LEU A 115 4.10 -14.63 -10.01
C LEU A 115 2.79 -14.19 -9.34
N ASP A 116 1.86 -15.10 -9.12
CA ASP A 116 0.58 -14.82 -8.49
C ASP A 116 0.75 -14.32 -7.04
N ASP A 117 1.68 -14.89 -6.29
CA ASP A 117 2.01 -14.44 -4.92
C ASP A 117 2.59 -13.03 -4.94
N ILE A 118 3.50 -12.75 -5.88
CA ILE A 118 4.11 -11.41 -6.06
C ILE A 118 3.04 -10.38 -6.41
N ILE A 119 2.11 -10.73 -7.32
CA ILE A 119 0.98 -9.88 -7.69
C ILE A 119 0.09 -9.62 -6.48
N GLY A 120 -0.25 -10.64 -5.70
CA GLY A 120 -1.08 -10.50 -4.50
C GLY A 120 -0.45 -9.56 -3.46
N MET A 121 0.86 -9.71 -3.21
CA MET A 121 1.59 -8.82 -2.29
C MET A 121 1.61 -7.37 -2.80
N LEU A 122 1.88 -7.16 -4.09
CA LEU A 122 1.91 -5.82 -4.69
C LEU A 122 0.52 -5.17 -4.76
N ASP A 123 -0.52 -5.95 -5.06
CA ASP A 123 -1.91 -5.49 -5.03
C ASP A 123 -2.28 -5.01 -3.63
N ALA A 124 -1.96 -5.79 -2.59
CA ALA A 124 -2.21 -5.39 -1.21
C ALA A 124 -1.41 -4.14 -0.82
N ALA A 125 -0.12 -4.07 -1.17
CA ALA A 125 0.71 -2.89 -0.94
C ALA A 125 0.11 -1.64 -1.61
N MET A 126 -0.33 -1.75 -2.87
CA MET A 126 -0.92 -0.65 -3.61
C MET A 126 -2.30 -0.23 -3.09
N GLN A 127 -3.13 -1.19 -2.69
CA GLN A 127 -4.42 -0.90 -2.05
C GLN A 127 -4.22 -0.07 -0.77
N ILE A 128 -3.15 -0.37 -0.01
CA ILE A 128 -2.77 0.35 1.20
C ILE A 128 -2.20 1.75 0.86
N THR A 129 -1.24 1.86 -0.05
CA THR A 129 -0.46 3.10 -0.22
C THR A 129 -1.09 4.13 -1.13
N CYS A 130 -1.86 3.71 -2.14
CA CYS A 130 -2.40 4.62 -3.17
C CYS A 130 -3.83 4.30 -3.58
N SER A 131 -4.54 3.44 -2.82
CA SER A 131 -5.84 2.89 -3.22
C SER A 131 -5.81 2.32 -4.64
N GLY A 132 -4.66 1.77 -5.02
CA GLY A 132 -4.39 1.21 -6.33
C GLY A 132 -4.74 -0.28 -6.41
N ARG A 133 -4.55 -0.84 -7.60
CA ARG A 133 -4.82 -2.25 -7.92
C ARG A 133 -3.76 -2.78 -8.88
N VAL A 134 -3.43 -4.06 -8.74
CA VAL A 134 -2.64 -4.83 -9.70
C VAL A 134 -3.51 -5.98 -10.21
N VAL A 135 -3.72 -6.03 -11.52
CA VAL A 135 -4.56 -7.04 -12.17
C VAL A 135 -3.75 -7.77 -13.21
N PHE A 136 -3.66 -9.10 -13.09
CA PHE A 136 -3.01 -9.95 -14.07
C PHE A 136 -4.03 -10.68 -14.94
N GLU A 137 -3.91 -10.47 -16.25
CA GLU A 137 -4.74 -11.10 -17.26
C GLU A 137 -3.93 -12.19 -17.97
N ALA A 138 -3.98 -13.42 -17.44
CA ALA A 138 -3.18 -14.54 -17.95
C ALA A 138 -3.39 -14.80 -19.45
N GLY A 139 -4.63 -14.68 -19.94
CA GLY A 139 -4.95 -14.85 -21.36
C GLY A 139 -4.33 -13.79 -22.28
N ALA A 140 -4.24 -12.55 -21.80
CA ALA A 140 -3.65 -11.44 -22.56
C ALA A 140 -2.13 -11.28 -22.33
N ARG A 141 -1.57 -12.01 -21.36
CA ARG A 141 -0.18 -11.85 -20.88
C ARG A 141 0.13 -10.39 -20.57
N ASN A 142 -0.81 -9.74 -19.90
CA ASN A 142 -0.72 -8.33 -19.51
C ASN A 142 -0.96 -8.20 -18.02
N ILE A 143 -0.17 -7.35 -17.37
CA ILE A 143 -0.44 -6.89 -16.02
C ILE A 143 -0.80 -5.41 -16.11
N THR A 144 -1.90 -5.05 -15.48
CA THR A 144 -2.37 -3.68 -15.37
C THR A 144 -2.17 -3.22 -13.93
N VAL A 145 -1.44 -2.13 -13.75
CA VAL A 145 -1.22 -1.46 -12.48
C VAL A 145 -1.97 -0.13 -12.52
N GLU A 146 -2.93 0.07 -11.63
CA GLU A 146 -3.77 1.28 -11.59
C GLU A 146 -3.64 1.96 -10.22
N SER A 147 -3.54 3.28 -10.23
CA SER A 147 -3.60 4.13 -9.04
C SER A 147 -4.71 5.17 -9.22
N ARG A 148 -5.53 5.37 -8.18
CA ARG A 148 -6.58 6.40 -8.18
C ARG A 148 -6.03 7.81 -7.94
N VAL A 149 -4.73 7.92 -7.68
CA VAL A 149 -4.02 9.19 -7.45
C VAL A 149 -2.96 9.42 -8.54
N ASN A 150 -2.89 10.66 -9.02
CA ASN A 150 -1.94 11.16 -10.02
C ASN A 150 -0.72 11.78 -9.37
N SER A 151 0.08 10.98 -8.68
CA SER A 151 1.23 11.45 -7.91
C SER A 151 2.50 10.60 -8.11
N GLY A 152 2.49 9.66 -9.05
CA GLY A 152 3.60 8.75 -9.32
C GLY A 152 3.82 7.68 -8.26
N HIS A 153 2.99 7.60 -7.20
CA HIS A 153 3.12 6.58 -6.15
C HIS A 153 2.94 5.15 -6.66
N SER A 154 2.41 4.95 -7.87
CA SER A 154 2.33 3.66 -8.56
C SER A 154 3.68 3.19 -9.14
N LEU A 155 4.57 4.12 -9.49
CA LEU A 155 5.79 3.83 -10.25
C LEU A 155 6.82 2.95 -9.51
N PRO A 156 7.06 3.12 -8.20
CA PRO A 156 7.95 2.21 -7.47
C PRO A 156 7.46 0.76 -7.52
N TRP A 157 6.14 0.56 -7.44
CA TRP A 157 5.51 -0.77 -7.50
C TRP A 157 5.61 -1.40 -8.90
N VAL A 158 5.44 -0.59 -9.95
CA VAL A 158 5.71 -1.01 -11.34
C VAL A 158 7.17 -1.45 -11.51
N SER A 159 8.12 -0.70 -10.92
CA SER A 159 9.56 -1.04 -10.99
C SER A 159 9.87 -2.36 -10.27
N VAL A 160 9.30 -2.59 -9.07
CA VAL A 160 9.41 -3.88 -8.36
C VAL A 160 8.85 -5.02 -9.22
N LEU A 161 7.66 -4.84 -9.78
CA LEU A 161 7.02 -5.87 -10.60
C LEU A 161 7.84 -6.20 -11.85
N ASN A 162 8.33 -5.19 -12.57
CA ASN A 162 9.19 -5.37 -13.74
C ASN A 162 10.48 -6.12 -13.38
N GLY A 163 11.14 -5.76 -12.28
CA GLY A 163 12.33 -6.45 -11.81
C GLY A 163 12.06 -7.93 -11.47
N CYS A 164 10.92 -8.22 -10.82
CA CYS A 164 10.51 -9.60 -10.53
C CYS A 164 10.29 -10.41 -11.81
N LEU A 165 9.57 -9.84 -12.78
CA LEU A 165 9.28 -10.47 -14.08
C LEU A 165 10.56 -10.77 -14.87
N GLN A 166 11.46 -9.80 -14.98
CA GLN A 166 12.73 -9.96 -15.67
C GLN A 166 13.60 -11.06 -15.03
N ARG A 167 13.66 -11.11 -13.69
CA ARG A 167 14.39 -12.16 -12.95
C ARG A 167 13.78 -13.55 -13.13
N GLN A 168 12.49 -13.64 -13.39
CA GLN A 168 11.80 -14.89 -13.77
C GLN A 168 11.96 -15.24 -15.26
N GLY A 169 12.69 -14.43 -16.04
CA GLY A 169 12.99 -14.68 -17.45
C GLY A 169 11.97 -14.10 -18.44
N TYR A 170 11.05 -13.25 -18.00
CA TYR A 170 10.10 -12.57 -18.88
C TYR A 170 10.71 -11.30 -19.50
N LYS A 171 10.45 -11.08 -20.79
CA LYS A 171 10.61 -9.77 -21.42
C LYS A 171 9.39 -8.92 -21.15
N THR A 172 9.59 -7.71 -20.63
CA THR A 172 8.53 -6.77 -20.29
C THR A 172 8.53 -5.57 -21.24
N ARG A 173 7.34 -5.11 -21.64
CA ARG A 173 7.15 -3.82 -22.31
C ARG A 173 6.15 -3.01 -21.51
N THR A 174 6.58 -1.85 -21.03
CA THR A 174 5.79 -1.00 -20.14
C THR A 174 5.24 0.19 -20.91
N ALA A 175 3.95 0.49 -20.75
CA ALA A 175 3.30 1.68 -21.26
C ALA A 175 2.59 2.40 -20.11
N TYR A 176 2.97 3.66 -19.87
CA TYR A 176 2.41 4.51 -18.83
C TYR A 176 1.38 5.47 -19.41
N GLN A 177 0.24 5.61 -18.73
CA GLN A 177 -0.82 6.55 -19.04
C GLN A 177 -1.19 7.35 -17.80
N ASN A 178 -1.20 8.66 -17.91
CA ASN A 178 -1.68 9.57 -16.89
C ASN A 178 -2.93 10.29 -17.43
N GLY A 179 -4.05 10.20 -16.72
CA GLY A 179 -5.31 10.83 -17.11
C GLY A 179 -6.05 11.42 -15.92
N GLY A 180 -7.13 12.17 -16.16
CA GLY A 180 -7.86 12.89 -15.09
C GLY A 180 -8.50 12.01 -14.00
N LYS A 181 -8.50 10.68 -14.16
CA LYS A 181 -9.07 9.72 -13.19
C LYS A 181 -8.03 8.88 -12.43
N GLY A 182 -6.74 9.06 -12.70
CA GLY A 182 -5.70 8.20 -12.13
C GLY A 182 -4.56 7.89 -13.11
N GLU A 183 -3.59 7.16 -12.59
CA GLU A 183 -2.44 6.64 -13.33
C GLU A 183 -2.67 5.18 -13.65
N LYS A 184 -2.29 4.78 -14.86
CA LYS A 184 -2.40 3.40 -15.31
C LYS A 184 -1.14 2.99 -16.05
N THR A 185 -0.56 1.87 -15.63
CA THR A 185 0.58 1.27 -16.30
C THR A 185 0.19 -0.11 -16.81
N HIS A 186 0.44 -0.35 -18.09
CA HIS A 186 0.31 -1.65 -18.71
C HIS A 186 1.69 -2.27 -18.89
N ILE A 187 1.89 -3.47 -18.35
CA ILE A 187 3.09 -4.28 -18.50
C ILE A 187 2.72 -5.50 -19.33
N ARG A 188 3.17 -5.53 -20.58
CA ARG A 188 3.02 -6.71 -21.43
C ARG A 188 4.18 -7.65 -21.21
N ILE A 189 3.91 -8.93 -20.95
CA ILE A 189 4.92 -9.95 -20.71
C ILE A 189 5.01 -10.92 -21.91
N SER A 190 6.24 -11.30 -22.25
CA SER A 190 6.54 -12.32 -23.26
C SER A 190 7.62 -13.25 -22.71
N LYS A 191 7.50 -14.55 -22.99
CA LYS A 191 8.55 -15.50 -22.65
C LYS A 191 9.73 -15.31 -23.61
N ASN A 192 10.94 -15.39 -23.06
CA ASN A 192 12.16 -15.53 -23.86
C ASN A 192 12.15 -16.85 -24.62
#